data_AF-A0A1A7WX61-F1
#
_entry.id   AF-A0A1A7WX61-F1
#
_cell.length_a   1.000
_cell.length_b   1.000
_cell.length_c   1.000
_cell.angle_alpha   90.00
_cell.angle_beta   90.00
_cell.angle_gamma   90.00
#
_symmetry.space_group_name_H-M   'P 1'
#
loop_
_entity.id
_entity.type
_entity.pdbx_description
1 polymer ?
#
loop_
_entity_poly.entity_id
_entity_poly.type
_entity_poly.pdbx_seq_one_letter_code
_entity_poly.pdbx_strand_id
1 'polypeptide(L)' 'KKRFLRTGWEHADALDMITVYSMLPQHDVARIEHLEFLDERELLQQLLQHYCICWASKDKLNLGLSKLAF' A
#
# COMPACT_ATOMS: atom_id res chain seq x y z
N LYS A 1 0.58 11.25 -2.41
CA LYS A 1 0.30 12.24 -1.33
C LYS A 1 -0.01 13.67 -1.82
N LYS A 2 0.95 14.49 -2.28
CA LYS A 2 0.73 15.93 -2.60
C LYS A 2 -0.43 16.22 -3.57
N ARG A 3 -0.67 15.33 -4.54
CA ARG A 3 -1.79 15.45 -5.49
C ARG A 3 -3.15 15.50 -4.77
N PHE A 4 -3.38 14.63 -3.79
CA PHE A 4 -4.65 14.57 -3.04
C PHE A 4 -4.83 15.79 -2.15
N LEU A 5 -3.79 16.21 -1.43
CA LEU A 5 -3.88 17.41 -0.58
C LEU A 5 -4.20 18.68 -1.41
N ARG A 6 -3.62 18.79 -2.61
CA ARG A 6 -3.91 19.90 -3.54
C ARG A 6 -5.33 19.89 -4.10
N THR A 7 -6.01 18.74 -4.15
CA THR A 7 -7.39 18.63 -4.63
C THR A 7 -8.43 18.71 -3.51
N GLY A 8 -8.04 19.13 -2.31
CA GLY A 8 -8.98 19.43 -1.22
C GLY A 8 -9.28 18.27 -0.26
N TRP A 9 -8.44 17.22 -0.28
CA TRP A 9 -8.41 16.18 0.75
C TRP A 9 -7.68 16.69 2.00
N GLU A 10 -8.16 16.31 3.18
CA GLU A 10 -7.60 16.77 4.46
C GLU A 10 -6.39 15.93 4.86
N HIS A 11 -6.47 14.62 4.68
CA HIS A 11 -5.37 13.68 4.90
C HIS A 11 -5.14 12.84 3.66
N ALA A 12 -3.88 12.48 3.44
CA ALA A 12 -3.49 11.60 2.36
C ALA A 12 -2.20 10.89 2.74
N ASP A 13 -2.15 9.59 2.51
CA ASP A 13 -0.99 8.75 2.73
C ASP A 13 -0.70 7.89 1.51
N ALA A 14 0.50 7.35 1.48
CA ALA A 14 0.98 6.52 0.40
C ALA A 14 2.03 5.56 0.94
N LEU A 15 1.96 4.30 0.49
CA LEU A 15 2.96 3.27 0.75
C LEU A 15 3.43 2.71 -0.58
N ASP A 16 4.74 2.48 -0.71
CA ASP A 16 5.28 1.70 -1.81
C ASP A 16 4.83 0.23 -1.68
N MET A 17 4.70 -0.44 -2.83
CA MET A 17 4.19 -1.80 -2.84
C MET A 17 5.17 -2.82 -2.24
N ILE A 18 6.47 -2.49 -2.12
CA ILE A 18 7.43 -3.30 -1.35
C ILE A 18 7.03 -3.32 0.13
N THR A 19 6.77 -2.15 0.70
CA THR A 19 6.39 -1.99 2.10
C THR A 19 5.05 -2.68 2.36
N VAL A 20 4.11 -2.55 1.43
CA VAL A 20 2.85 -3.31 1.49
C VAL A 20 3.11 -4.82 1.50
N TYR A 21 3.94 -5.31 0.58
CA TYR A 21 4.26 -6.73 0.49
C TYR A 21 4.94 -7.26 1.76
N SER A 22 5.83 -6.48 2.37
CA SER A 22 6.50 -6.86 3.62
C SER A 22 5.61 -6.81 4.86
N MET A 23 4.49 -6.07 4.81
CA MET A 23 3.48 -6.02 5.87
C MET A 23 2.45 -7.16 5.79
N LEU A 24 2.41 -7.92 4.70
CA LEU A 24 1.47 -9.04 4.56
C LEU A 24 1.75 -10.13 5.60
N PRO A 25 0.71 -10.79 6.15
CA PRO A 25 0.90 -11.94 7.02
C PRO A 25 1.73 -13.03 6.32
N GLN A 26 2.74 -13.56 7.02
CA GLN A 26 3.66 -14.55 6.43
C GLN A 26 2.93 -15.80 5.89
N HIS A 27 1.82 -16.19 6.50
CA HIS A 27 0.96 -17.27 6.02
C HIS A 27 0.39 -16.97 4.63
N ASP A 28 -0.04 -15.74 4.39
CA ASP A 28 -0.62 -15.34 3.10
C ASP A 28 0.45 -15.20 2.03
N VAL A 29 1.61 -14.65 2.38
CA VAL A 29 2.79 -14.62 1.50
C VAL A 29 3.17 -16.04 1.07
N ALA A 30 3.32 -16.95 2.03
CA ALA A 30 3.64 -18.34 1.73
C ALA A 30 2.56 -18.97 0.85
N ARG A 31 1.27 -18.80 1.18
CA ARG A 31 0.17 -19.33 0.37
C ARG A 31 0.23 -18.84 -1.08
N ILE A 32 0.59 -17.57 -1.31
CA ILE A 32 0.70 -16.99 -2.66
C ILE A 32 1.94 -17.53 -3.38
N GLU A 33 3.10 -17.57 -2.72
CA GLU A 33 4.36 -18.11 -3.28
C GLU A 33 4.27 -19.61 -3.63
N HIS A 34 3.32 -20.36 -3.05
CA HIS A 34 3.07 -21.76 -3.40
C HIS A 34 2.16 -21.95 -4.63
N LEU A 35 1.44 -20.91 -5.08
CA LEU A 35 0.57 -21.01 -6.27
C LEU A 35 1.40 -21.05 -7.55
N GLU A 36 2.45 -20.22 -7.62
CA GLU A 36 3.36 -20.13 -8.76
C GLU A 36 4.78 -20.01 -8.25
N PHE A 37 5.69 -20.82 -8.81
CA PHE A 37 7.10 -20.72 -8.48
C PHE A 37 7.71 -19.49 -9.13
N LEU A 38 8.21 -18.57 -8.30
CA LEU A 38 8.92 -17.38 -8.72
C LEU A 38 10.41 -17.55 -8.41
N ASP A 39 11.25 -17.70 -9.44
CA ASP A 39 12.71 -17.79 -9.30
C ASP A 39 13.36 -16.41 -9.18
N GLU A 40 12.88 -15.42 -9.93
CA GLU A 40 13.43 -14.07 -10.01
C GLU A 40 12.72 -13.09 -9.06
N ARG A 41 12.93 -13.26 -7.74
CA ARG A 41 12.39 -12.35 -6.71
C ARG A 41 12.80 -10.89 -6.90
N GLU A 42 13.96 -10.65 -7.51
CA GLU A 42 14.50 -9.32 -7.78
C GLU A 42 13.66 -8.53 -8.78
N LEU A 43 13.10 -9.19 -9.81
CA LEU A 43 12.20 -8.55 -10.78
C LEU A 43 10.88 -8.15 -10.14
N LEU A 44 10.32 -9.00 -9.27
CA LEU A 44 9.14 -8.64 -8.50
C LEU A 44 9.44 -7.45 -7.59
N GLN A 45 10.58 -7.46 -6.90
CA GLN A 45 11.00 -6.35 -6.06
C GLN A 45 11.10 -5.05 -6.86
N GLN A 46 11.75 -5.08 -8.03
CA GLN A 46 11.80 -3.94 -8.93
C GLN A 46 10.40 -3.49 -9.35
N LEU A 47 9.52 -4.41 -9.75
CA LEU A 47 8.15 -4.08 -10.12
C LEU A 47 7.43 -3.35 -8.98
N LEU A 48 7.50 -3.87 -7.76
CA LEU A 48 6.84 -3.28 -6.58
C LEU A 48 7.40 -1.90 -6.20
N GLN A 49 8.66 -1.58 -6.54
CA GLN A 49 9.22 -0.23 -6.32
C GLN A 49 8.59 0.84 -7.22
N HIS A 50 8.05 0.45 -8.37
CA HIS A 50 7.45 1.38 -9.32
C HIS A 50 5.99 1.69 -9.02
N TYR A 51 5.38 0.99 -8.06
CA TYR A 51 3.98 1.18 -7.69
C TYR A 51 3.85 1.61 -6.23
N CYS A 52 2.82 2.41 -5.97
CA CYS A 52 2.41 2.75 -4.62
C CYS A 52 0.89 2.66 -4.50
N ILE A 53 0.42 2.27 -3.32
CA ILE A 53 -0.97 2.44 -2.93
C ILE A 53 -1.11 3.80 -2.23
N CYS A 54 -2.12 4.56 -2.60
CA CYS A 54 -2.42 5.85 -1.98
C CYS A 54 -3.86 5.85 -1.50
N TRP A 55 -4.09 6.39 -0.31
CA TRP A 55 -5.45 6.68 0.18
C TRP A 55 -5.50 8.09 0.73
N ALA A 56 -6.70 8.66 0.71
CA ALA A 56 -6.96 9.99 1.23
C ALA A 56 -8.32 10.00 1.93
N SER A 57 -8.45 10.80 2.98
CA SER A 57 -9.67 10.95 3.73
C SER A 57 -10.01 12.42 3.93
N LYS A 58 -11.31 12.68 4.03
CA LYS A 58 -11.90 13.97 4.35
C LYS A 58 -12.99 13.73 5.37
N ASP A 59 -12.72 14.07 6.61
CA ASP A 59 -13.49 13.57 7.74
C ASP A 59 -14.41 14.65 8.29
N LYS A 60 -15.43 15.01 7.51
CA LYS A 60 -16.41 16.04 7.88
C LYS A 60 -17.21 15.70 9.15
N LEU A 61 -17.30 14.41 9.48
CA LEU A 61 -18.10 13.89 10.59
C LEU A 61 -17.24 13.51 11.81
N ASN A 62 -15.92 13.76 11.77
CA ASN A 62 -14.96 13.40 12.82
C ASN A 62 -15.04 11.92 13.26
N LEU A 63 -15.21 11.02 12.29
CA LEU A 63 -15.27 9.57 12.51
C LEU A 63 -13.90 8.95 12.81
N GLY A 64 -12.81 9.72 12.71
CA GLY A 64 -11.44 9.25 12.90
C GLY A 64 -10.89 8.58 11.64
N LEU A 65 -11.36 8.95 10.45
CA LEU A 65 -10.88 8.40 9.17
C LEU A 65 -9.40 8.73 8.90
N SER A 66 -8.85 9.69 9.65
CA SER A 66 -7.43 9.99 9.69
C SER A 66 -6.56 8.87 10.28
N LYS A 67 -7.15 7.95 11.05
CA LYS A 67 -6.45 6.83 11.69
C LYS A 67 -6.40 5.56 10.85
N LEU A 68 -7.02 5.58 9.67
CA LEU A 68 -6.98 4.45 8.74
C LEU A 68 -5.54 4.29 8.22
N ALA A 69 -4.96 3.14 8.54
CA ALA A 69 -3.66 2.70 8.04
C ALA A 69 -3.84 1.42 7.22
N PHE A 70 -2.82 1.10 6.43
CA PHE A 70 -2.72 -0.18 5.74
C PHE A 70 -2.41 -1.30 6.75
#